data_AF-A0A919KE30-F1
#
_entry.id   AF-A0A919KE30-F1
#
_cell.length_a   1.000
_cell.length_b   1.000
_cell.length_c   1.000
_cell.angle_alpha   90.00
_cell.angle_beta   90.00
_cell.angle_gamma   90.00
#
_symmetry.space_group_name_H-M   'P 1'
#
loop_
_entity.id
_entity.type
_entity.pdbx_description
1 polymer ?
#
loop_
_entity_poly.entity_id
_entity_poly.type
_entity_poly.pdbx_seq_one_letter_code
_entity_poly.pdbx_strand_id
1 'polypeptide(L)'
;MTNTLPPRTNTPDRVTTNDEGRKVTTVTLKRCCNGCGEYLGDADNRDVDAHGNLTDVRAECDHCRPLVELEAAGCKTWELTPRSFSRVANEIDRLRPWVFTKGYWQNVDDKLQVVGLRIGERPNHVVAFFGDWIIRHLDGHFTVHKAPQPTA
;
A
#
# COMPACT_ATOMS: atom_id res chain seq x y z
N MET A 1 4.32 -29.90 3.80
CA MET A 1 3.11 -29.06 3.61
C MET A 1 2.85 -28.36 4.94
N THR A 2 3.30 -27.13 5.09
CA THR A 2 3.05 -26.32 6.30
C THR A 2 1.64 -25.75 6.22
N ASN A 3 0.74 -26.29 7.04
CA ASN A 3 -0.60 -25.73 7.27
C ASN A 3 -0.44 -24.40 8.02
N THR A 4 -0.26 -23.31 7.31
CA THR A 4 -0.40 -21.97 7.88
C THR A 4 -1.89 -21.70 7.95
N LEU A 5 -2.50 -21.88 9.13
CA LEU A 5 -3.87 -21.44 9.37
C LEU A 5 -3.94 -19.93 9.08
N PRO A 6 -4.88 -19.47 8.25
CA PRO A 6 -5.03 -18.05 8.00
C PRO A 6 -5.29 -17.31 9.31
N PRO A 7 -4.77 -16.08 9.49
CA PRO A 7 -4.98 -15.32 10.70
C PRO A 7 -6.49 -15.09 10.93
N ARG A 8 -6.92 -15.25 12.19
CA ARG A 8 -8.31 -14.99 12.57
C ARG A 8 -8.61 -13.49 12.40
N THR A 9 -9.51 -13.17 11.47
CA THR A 9 -9.90 -11.80 11.13
C THR A 9 -10.82 -11.14 12.17
N ASN A 10 -11.43 -11.93 13.05
CA ASN A 10 -12.37 -11.44 14.07
C ASN A 10 -12.11 -12.15 15.41
N THR A 11 -11.34 -11.51 16.30
CA THR A 11 -11.35 -11.91 17.72
C THR A 11 -12.62 -11.34 18.35
N PRO A 12 -13.55 -12.15 18.87
CA PRO A 12 -14.77 -11.64 19.47
C PRO A 12 -14.47 -10.83 20.73
N ASP A 13 -15.24 -9.77 20.96
CA ASP A 13 -15.20 -8.97 22.17
C ASP A 13 -15.47 -9.83 23.41
N ARG A 14 -14.69 -9.62 24.47
CA ARG A 14 -14.95 -10.25 25.77
C ARG A 14 -15.63 -9.25 26.70
N VAL A 15 -16.90 -9.50 27.00
CA VAL A 15 -17.67 -8.68 27.96
C VAL A 15 -17.62 -9.35 29.34
N THR A 16 -17.16 -8.61 30.35
CA THR A 16 -17.13 -9.02 31.76
C THR A 16 -17.80 -7.96 32.62
N THR A 17 -18.25 -8.32 33.82
CA THR A 17 -18.71 -7.36 34.83
C THR A 17 -17.61 -7.18 35.87
N ASN A 18 -17.21 -5.95 36.17
CA ASN A 18 -16.20 -5.67 37.21
C ASN A 18 -16.83 -5.68 38.62
N ASP A 19 -15.99 -5.52 39.65
CA ASP A 19 -16.41 -5.55 41.06
C ASP A 19 -17.38 -4.41 41.45
N GLU A 20 -17.47 -3.36 40.62
CA GLU A 20 -18.42 -2.24 40.77
C GLU A 20 -19.77 -2.49 40.06
N GLY A 21 -19.97 -3.68 39.48
CA GLY A 21 -21.18 -4.02 38.72
C GLY A 21 -21.24 -3.40 37.32
N ARG A 22 -20.16 -2.79 36.82
CA ARG A 22 -20.09 -2.18 35.49
C ARG A 22 -19.72 -3.22 34.44
N LYS A 23 -20.37 -3.15 33.27
CA LYS A 23 -19.96 -3.93 32.09
C LYS A 23 -18.67 -3.34 31.52
N VAL A 24 -17.68 -4.20 31.36
CA VAL A 24 -16.37 -3.92 30.78
C VAL A 24 -16.22 -4.79 29.53
N THR A 25 -15.86 -4.17 28.40
CA THR A 25 -15.60 -4.88 27.14
C THR A 25 -14.11 -4.86 26.86
N THR A 26 -13.51 -6.04 26.66
CA THR A 26 -12.15 -6.19 26.14
C THR A 26 -12.24 -6.39 24.62
N VAL A 27 -11.67 -5.47 23.86
CA VAL A 27 -11.57 -5.53 22.39
C VAL A 27 -10.13 -5.85 22.02
N THR A 28 -9.89 -6.76 21.07
CA THR A 28 -8.55 -6.99 20.51
C THR A 28 -8.38 -6.16 19.26
N LEU A 29 -7.55 -5.13 19.32
CA LEU A 29 -7.23 -4.30 18.17
C LEU A 29 -6.21 -5.01 17.27
N LYS A 30 -6.35 -4.82 15.96
CA LYS A 30 -5.47 -5.40 14.93
C LYS A 30 -4.59 -4.31 14.32
N ARG A 31 -3.34 -4.64 14.02
CA ARG A 31 -2.43 -3.82 13.20
C ARG A 31 -2.59 -4.21 11.74
N CYS A 32 -2.70 -3.20 10.89
CA CYS A 32 -2.68 -3.36 9.43
C CYS A 32 -1.68 -2.38 8.83
N CYS A 33 -1.03 -2.78 7.74
CA CYS A 33 -0.15 -1.93 6.95
C CYS A 33 -0.94 -0.76 6.36
N ASN A 34 -0.43 0.48 6.44
CA ASN A 34 -1.16 1.62 5.86
C ASN A 34 -1.09 1.63 4.33
N GLY A 35 0.01 1.13 3.75
CA GLY A 35 0.18 1.05 2.31
C GLY A 35 -0.78 0.04 1.66
N CYS A 36 -0.73 -1.23 2.08
CA CYS A 36 -1.45 -2.31 1.40
C CYS A 36 -2.59 -2.94 2.22
N GLY A 37 -2.78 -2.55 3.48
CA GLY A 37 -3.79 -3.14 4.36
C GLY A 37 -3.45 -4.55 4.88
N GLU A 38 -2.24 -5.06 4.62
CA GLU A 38 -1.78 -6.36 5.12
C GLU A 38 -1.86 -6.44 6.64
N TYR A 39 -2.34 -7.57 7.16
CA TYR A 39 -2.43 -7.82 8.59
C TYR A 39 -1.04 -7.99 9.21
N LEU A 40 -0.69 -7.12 10.16
CA LEU A 40 0.62 -7.08 10.81
C LEU A 40 0.63 -7.75 12.20
N GLY A 41 -0.53 -8.21 12.68
CA GLY A 41 -0.68 -8.83 13.99
C GLY A 41 -1.64 -8.08 14.91
N ASP A 42 -1.65 -8.46 16.18
CA ASP A 42 -2.45 -7.79 17.20
C ASP A 42 -1.74 -6.52 17.67
N ALA A 43 -2.50 -5.47 17.96
CA ALA A 43 -1.98 -4.34 18.73
C ALA A 43 -1.77 -4.79 20.18
N ASP A 44 -0.69 -4.34 20.81
CA ASP A 44 -0.34 -4.69 22.19
C ASP A 44 -0.19 -3.46 23.07
N ASN A 45 0.04 -3.65 24.38
CA ASN A 45 0.10 -2.54 25.34
C ASN A 45 1.17 -1.49 25.02
N ARG A 46 2.21 -1.82 24.23
CA ARG A 46 3.20 -0.83 23.77
C ARG A 46 2.63 0.19 22.80
N ASP A 47 1.52 -0.16 22.14
CA ASP A 47 0.85 0.66 21.15
C ASP A 47 -0.12 1.65 21.78
N VAL A 48 -0.28 1.62 23.11
CA VAL A 48 -1.22 2.46 23.86
C VAL A 48 -0.44 3.37 24.81
N ASP A 49 -0.64 4.68 24.70
CA ASP A 49 -0.01 5.65 25.58
C ASP A 49 -0.63 5.67 26.99
N ALA A 50 -0.04 6.45 27.90
CA ALA A 50 -0.52 6.59 29.27
C ALA A 50 -1.95 7.17 29.39
N HIS A 51 -2.50 7.73 28.30
CA HIS A 51 -3.85 8.28 28.23
C HIS A 51 -4.84 7.33 27.55
N GLY A 52 -4.40 6.15 27.09
CA GLY A 52 -5.24 5.20 26.39
C GLY A 52 -5.39 5.47 24.89
N ASN A 53 -4.61 6.40 24.32
CA ASN A 53 -4.60 6.63 22.88
C ASN A 53 -3.68 5.61 22.22
N LEU A 54 -4.02 5.21 20.99
CA LEU A 54 -3.05 4.48 20.17
C LEU A 54 -1.90 5.42 19.82
N THR A 55 -0.70 5.16 20.34
CA THR A 55 0.54 5.70 19.79
C THR A 55 0.65 5.25 18.35
N ASP A 56 1.33 6.02 17.48
CA ASP A 56 1.32 5.80 16.04
C ASP A 56 1.56 4.33 15.63
N VAL A 57 0.47 3.57 15.45
CA VAL A 57 0.47 2.14 15.10
C VAL A 57 0.77 1.91 13.62
N ARG A 58 1.18 2.96 12.92
CA ARG A 58 1.51 2.99 11.49
C ARG A 58 2.84 2.30 11.23
N ALA A 59 2.85 0.99 11.44
CA ALA A 59 3.89 0.15 10.86
C ALA A 59 3.53 -0.12 9.39
N GLU A 60 4.49 0.10 8.50
CA GLU A 60 4.41 -0.47 7.16
C GLU A 60 4.89 -1.94 7.21
N CYS A 61 4.27 -2.81 6.41
CA CYS A 61 4.80 -4.16 6.21
C CYS A 61 6.19 -4.10 5.53
N ASP A 62 6.92 -5.21 5.54
CA ASP A 62 8.23 -5.30 4.88
C ASP A 62 8.18 -4.94 3.39
N HIS A 63 7.03 -5.15 2.75
CA HIS A 63 6.81 -4.78 1.36
C HIS A 63 6.62 -3.26 1.18
N CYS A 64 5.78 -2.61 2.00
CA CYS A 64 5.48 -1.19 1.87
C CYS A 64 6.53 -0.27 2.51
N ARG A 65 7.29 -0.76 3.51
CA ARG A 65 8.30 0.05 4.22
C ARG A 65 9.31 0.74 3.29
N PRO A 66 9.88 0.08 2.25
CA PRO A 66 10.76 0.75 1.31
C PRO A 66 10.14 1.95 0.58
N LEU A 67 8.83 1.98 0.33
CA LEU A 67 8.18 3.14 -0.29
C LEU A 67 8.20 4.36 0.64
N VAL A 68 7.88 4.16 1.92
CA VAL A 68 7.89 5.25 2.91
C VAL A 68 9.31 5.76 3.14
N GLU A 69 10.32 4.89 3.12
CA GLU A 69 11.73 5.30 3.20
C GLU A 69 12.13 6.18 1.99
N LEU A 70 11.66 5.83 0.78
CA LEU A 70 11.92 6.63 -0.42
C LEU A 70 11.21 7.98 -0.37
N GLU A 71 9.97 8.03 0.11
CA GLU A 71 9.23 9.28 0.33
C GLU A 71 9.95 10.17 1.35
N ALA A 72 10.41 9.61 2.46
CA ALA A 72 11.19 10.30 3.47
C ALA A 72 12.53 10.84 2.91
N ALA A 73 13.13 10.12 1.95
CA ALA A 73 14.32 10.57 1.23
C ALA A 73 14.03 11.68 0.20
N GLY A 74 12.76 12.03 -0.04
CA GLY A 74 12.33 13.08 -0.96
C GLY A 74 11.92 12.57 -2.35
N CYS A 75 11.78 11.27 -2.54
CA CYS A 75 11.19 10.72 -3.76
C CYS A 75 9.69 11.06 -3.82
N LYS A 76 9.16 11.13 -5.03
CA LYS A 76 7.72 11.28 -5.25
C LYS A 76 7.13 9.96 -5.70
N THR A 77 6.04 9.55 -5.06
CA THR A 77 5.39 8.26 -5.28
C THR A 77 3.95 8.46 -5.78
N TRP A 78 3.47 7.52 -6.59
CA TRP A 78 2.08 7.45 -7.00
C TRP A 78 1.63 6.01 -7.08
N GLU A 79 0.59 5.66 -6.33
CA GLU A 79 -0.14 4.42 -6.57
C GLU A 79 -0.90 4.52 -7.91
N LEU A 80 -0.65 3.58 -8.81
CA LEU A 80 -1.31 3.52 -10.11
C LEU A 80 -2.52 2.58 -10.03
N THR A 81 -3.71 3.16 -10.08
CA THR A 81 -4.98 2.42 -10.13
C THR A 81 -5.78 2.91 -11.34
N PRO A 82 -6.83 2.18 -11.77
CA PRO A 82 -7.72 2.67 -12.81
C PRO A 82 -8.31 4.06 -12.49
N ARG A 83 -8.52 4.34 -11.20
CA ARG A 83 -9.05 5.63 -10.72
C ARG A 83 -7.99 6.74 -10.71
N SER A 84 -6.75 6.43 -10.34
CA SER A 84 -5.68 7.44 -10.28
C SER A 84 -5.01 7.68 -11.64
N PHE A 85 -5.15 6.75 -12.60
CA PHE A 85 -4.48 6.74 -13.90
C PHE A 85 -4.37 8.11 -14.57
N SER A 86 -5.50 8.75 -14.86
CA SER A 86 -5.51 10.02 -15.61
C SER A 86 -4.84 11.15 -14.83
N ARG A 87 -4.99 11.18 -13.51
CA ARG A 87 -4.34 12.18 -12.66
C ARG A 87 -2.83 12.00 -12.66
N VAL A 88 -2.36 10.77 -12.44
CA VAL A 88 -0.94 10.43 -12.38
C VAL A 88 -0.27 10.69 -13.74
N ALA A 89 -0.87 10.23 -14.83
CA ALA A 89 -0.38 10.47 -16.19
C ALA A 89 -0.21 11.97 -16.47
N ASN A 90 -1.23 12.78 -16.19
CA ASN A 90 -1.19 14.23 -16.39
C ASN A 90 -0.13 14.92 -15.52
N GLU A 91 0.08 14.45 -14.29
CA GLU A 91 1.06 15.01 -13.38
C GLU A 91 2.49 14.73 -13.85
N ILE A 92 2.74 13.51 -14.32
CA ILE A 92 4.04 13.11 -14.87
C ILE A 92 4.30 13.82 -16.21
N ASP A 93 3.29 13.94 -17.07
CA ASP A 93 3.37 14.66 -18.35
C ASP A 93 3.68 16.15 -18.20
N ARG A 94 3.46 16.75 -17.01
CA ARG A 94 3.84 18.14 -16.71
C ARG A 94 5.32 18.29 -16.36
N LEU A 95 6.07 17.21 -16.16
CA LEU A 95 7.52 17.21 -15.91
C LEU A 95 8.33 17.39 -17.21
N ARG A 96 7.72 18.02 -18.23
CA ARG A 96 8.30 18.35 -19.55
C ARG A 96 9.66 19.07 -19.43
N PRO A 97 10.54 18.96 -20.44
CA PRO A 97 10.24 18.49 -21.81
C PRO A 97 10.45 17.01 -22.10
N TRP A 98 11.01 16.22 -21.17
CA TRP A 98 11.55 14.90 -21.51
C TRP A 98 10.78 13.69 -20.97
N VAL A 99 9.61 13.90 -20.36
CA VAL A 99 8.79 12.83 -19.80
C VAL A 99 7.41 12.84 -20.45
N PHE A 100 7.07 11.72 -21.08
CA PHE A 100 5.75 11.48 -21.68
C PHE A 100 5.20 10.15 -21.16
N THR A 101 3.90 10.13 -20.89
CA THR A 101 3.19 8.95 -20.44
C THR A 101 2.20 8.44 -21.47
N LYS A 102 2.02 7.12 -21.54
CA LYS A 102 1.03 6.50 -22.42
C LYS A 102 0.40 5.30 -21.72
N GLY A 103 -0.87 5.03 -21.98
CA GLY A 103 -1.49 3.77 -21.56
C GLY A 103 -0.67 2.58 -22.08
N TYR A 104 -0.42 1.62 -21.20
CA TYR A 104 0.21 0.35 -21.55
C TYR A 104 -0.89 -0.69 -21.81
N TRP A 105 -0.93 -1.21 -23.04
CA TRP A 105 -2.02 -2.05 -23.52
C TRP A 105 -1.60 -3.52 -23.58
N GLN A 106 -2.46 -4.42 -23.13
CA GLN A 106 -2.31 -5.87 -23.26
C GLN A 106 -3.65 -6.52 -23.60
N ASN A 107 -3.61 -7.74 -24.14
CA ASN A 107 -4.80 -8.57 -24.29
C ASN A 107 -5.08 -9.28 -22.97
N VAL A 108 -6.24 -9.00 -22.38
CA VAL A 108 -6.76 -9.67 -21.18
C VAL A 108 -8.12 -10.23 -21.55
N ASP A 109 -8.29 -11.55 -21.43
CA ASP A 109 -9.51 -12.27 -21.84
C ASP A 109 -9.95 -11.94 -23.28
N ASP A 110 -9.01 -12.05 -24.23
CA ASP A 110 -9.19 -11.75 -25.66
C ASP A 110 -9.63 -10.32 -25.99
N LYS A 111 -9.48 -9.39 -25.03
CA LYS A 111 -9.79 -7.97 -25.22
C LYS A 111 -8.56 -7.12 -24.99
N LEU A 112 -8.32 -6.19 -25.91
CA LEU A 112 -7.27 -5.19 -25.75
C LEU A 112 -7.70 -4.18 -24.68
N GLN A 113 -6.93 -4.12 -23.59
CA GLN A 113 -7.23 -3.28 -22.44
C GLN A 113 -5.98 -2.52 -22.00
N VAL A 114 -6.17 -1.31 -21.45
CA VAL A 114 -5.10 -0.63 -20.72
C VAL A 114 -4.94 -1.34 -19.39
N VAL A 115 -3.73 -1.83 -19.11
CA VAL A 115 -3.40 -2.54 -17.87
C VAL A 115 -2.42 -1.76 -17.00
N GLY A 116 -2.01 -0.57 -17.44
CA GLY A 116 -1.01 0.22 -16.74
C GLY A 116 -0.60 1.49 -17.48
N LEU A 117 0.48 2.09 -17.00
CA LEU A 117 1.07 3.32 -17.51
C LEU A 117 2.52 3.07 -17.92
N ARG A 118 2.84 3.49 -19.14
CA ARG A 118 4.19 3.60 -19.67
C ARG A 118 4.71 5.01 -19.44
N ILE A 119 5.93 5.15 -18.94
CA ILE A 119 6.62 6.42 -18.73
C ILE A 119 7.89 6.45 -19.57
N GLY A 120 8.07 7.51 -20.36
CA GLY A 120 9.19 7.69 -21.27
C GLY A 120 9.03 6.98 -22.62
N GLU A 121 10.12 6.99 -23.38
CA GLU A 121 10.20 6.41 -24.72
C GLU A 121 11.03 5.12 -24.77
N ARG A 122 10.80 4.32 -25.80
CA ARG A 122 11.57 3.09 -26.02
C ARG A 122 13.03 3.42 -26.40
N PRO A 123 14.00 2.56 -26.07
CA PRO A 123 13.84 1.28 -25.36
C PRO A 123 13.70 1.43 -23.83
N ASN A 124 14.15 2.53 -23.24
CA ASN A 124 14.36 2.70 -21.80
C ASN A 124 13.11 3.13 -21.00
N HIS A 125 11.92 2.87 -21.53
CA HIS A 125 10.68 3.20 -20.86
C HIS A 125 10.45 2.36 -19.61
N VAL A 126 9.75 2.95 -18.66
CA VAL A 126 9.29 2.29 -17.44
C VAL A 126 7.81 1.93 -17.61
N VAL A 127 7.41 0.76 -17.11
CA VAL A 127 6.01 0.30 -17.13
C VAL A 127 5.55 -0.06 -15.73
N ALA A 128 4.53 0.65 -15.25
CA ALA A 128 3.79 0.32 -14.04
C ALA A 128 2.43 -0.28 -14.43
N PHE A 129 2.08 -1.42 -13.84
CA PHE A 129 0.75 -2.02 -13.98
C PHE A 129 -0.22 -1.42 -12.95
N PHE A 130 -1.52 -1.64 -13.13
CA PHE A 130 -2.48 -1.30 -12.08
C PHE A 130 -2.18 -2.09 -10.79
N GLY A 131 -2.17 -1.38 -9.66
CA GLY A 131 -1.72 -1.84 -8.34
C GLY A 131 -0.26 -1.50 -8.02
N ASP A 132 0.57 -1.24 -9.04
CA ASP A 132 1.96 -0.86 -8.82
C ASP A 132 2.08 0.59 -8.30
N TRP A 133 3.20 0.89 -7.66
CA TRP A 133 3.62 2.22 -7.30
C TRP A 133 4.70 2.74 -8.25
N ILE A 134 4.46 3.91 -8.82
CA ILE A 134 5.45 4.66 -9.60
C ILE A 134 6.28 5.50 -8.63
N ILE A 135 7.60 5.41 -8.73
CA ILE A 135 8.53 6.21 -7.94
C ILE A 135 9.31 7.11 -8.89
N ARG A 136 9.34 8.40 -8.61
CA ARG A 136 10.28 9.35 -9.20
C ARG A 136 11.36 9.71 -8.18
N HIS A 137 12.59 9.39 -8.53
CA HIS A 137 13.77 9.68 -7.72
C HIS A 137 14.18 11.15 -7.84
N LEU A 138 15.05 11.60 -6.94
CA LEU A 138 15.49 13.00 -6.88
C LEU A 138 16.27 13.43 -8.13
N ASP A 139 17.05 12.51 -8.72
CA ASP A 139 17.74 12.71 -10.00
C ASP A 139 16.80 12.68 -11.23
N GLY A 140 15.50 12.44 -10.99
CA GLY A 140 14.45 12.49 -11.99
C GLY A 140 14.18 11.18 -12.73
N HIS A 141 14.92 10.10 -12.46
CA HIS A 141 14.60 8.80 -13.05
C HIS A 141 13.38 8.17 -12.39
N PHE A 142 12.76 7.21 -13.09
CA PHE A 142 11.57 6.51 -12.61
C PHE A 142 11.89 5.05 -12.34
N THR A 143 11.32 4.51 -11.26
CA THR A 143 11.27 3.06 -11.00
C THR A 143 9.86 2.65 -10.63
N VAL A 144 9.64 1.34 -10.51
CA VAL A 144 8.35 0.77 -10.11
C VAL A 144 8.54 -0.11 -8.91
N HIS A 145 7.74 0.11 -7.88
CA HIS A 145 7.55 -0.84 -6.79
C HIS A 145 6.29 -1.65 -7.09
N LYS A 146 6.46 -2.96 -7.20
CA LYS A 146 5.39 -3.85 -7.66
C LYS A 146 4.32 -4.01 -6.60
N ALA A 147 3.07 -4.17 -7.02
CA ALA A 147 2.00 -4.56 -6.09
C ALA A 147 2.36 -5.89 -5.38
N PRO A 148 1.88 -6.12 -4.14
CA PRO A 148 1.93 -7.42 -3.52
C PRO A 148 1.27 -8.45 -4.44
N GLN A 149 1.97 -9.52 -4.75
CA GLN A 149 1.35 -10.65 -5.45
C GLN A 149 0.49 -11.40 -4.43
N PRO A 150 -0.77 -11.75 -4.75
CA PRO A 150 -1.52 -12.68 -3.93
C PRO A 150 -0.70 -13.97 -3.81
N THR A 151 -0.40 -14.40 -2.60
CA THR A 151 0.18 -15.73 -2.38
C THR A 151 -0.82 -16.76 -2.90
N ALA A 152 -0.38 -17.56 -3.88
CA ALA A 152 -1.15 -18.66 -4.47
C ALA A 152 -1.49 -19.73 -3.44
#